data_AF-A0A2J0Q6K8-F1
#
_entry.id   AF-A0A2J0Q6K8-F1
#
_cell.length_a   1.000
_cell.length_b   1.000
_cell.length_c   1.000
_cell.angle_alpha   90.00
_cell.angle_beta   90.00
_cell.angle_gamma   90.00
#
_symmetry.space_group_name_H-M   'P 1'
#
loop_
_entity.id
_entity.type
_entity.pdbx_description
1 polymer ?
#
loop_
_entity_poly.entity_id
_entity_poly.type
_entity_poly.pdbx_seq_one_letter_code
_entity_poly.pdbx_strand_id
1 'polypeptide(L)'
;MNLEEVEIHGFKIMNECGVSTTTGFLPDKLLEVFPSNANIGLNEFLRWLDWSASMLPNLIASKNVKELVDGMPKANFWFEDIPKVVLNRIALISTMIAHAYFRECCPYESIGKSVEDESVYSLPRNLAISIFYSTKLLGMRPALNYGLYTLFNFKKKNPSEELRADNSEMLVSFTGSISENWFEAIHHNVESVFSPSIHHLAMACILSYQDNLDEEAIADCLEKALDPNIEVIDVLKLMRKNCDPQEYYNKIRLFYTMPQNVVFEGVKELEDRPQRNLGQTGGQSPFEHFRKAVLGIRHNDSYYPLMRQCMHLGFRKFVEWADNKSRIREVVLNAKGNKRLLGAYNALVLQVGQWEEEHNRLVLEFIKSQSGGESHGTGTTPLPWLDKIHEQTMSHIIFG
;
A
#
# COMPACT_ATOMS: atom_id res chain seq x y z
N MET A 1 -5.60 -1.89 -32.58
CA MET A 1 -4.99 -3.19 -32.22
C MET A 1 -6.11 -4.21 -32.22
N ASN A 2 -5.87 -5.43 -32.70
CA ASN A 2 -6.81 -6.53 -32.46
C ASN A 2 -6.74 -6.99 -30.98
N LEU A 3 -7.62 -7.89 -30.54
CA LEU A 3 -7.69 -8.29 -29.12
C LEU A 3 -6.40 -8.94 -28.59
N GLU A 4 -5.74 -9.77 -29.41
CA GLU A 4 -4.47 -10.42 -29.04
C GLU A 4 -3.35 -9.38 -28.87
N GLU A 5 -3.28 -8.40 -29.77
CA GLU A 5 -2.34 -7.28 -29.68
C GLU A 5 -2.60 -6.41 -28.43
N VAL A 6 -3.87 -6.20 -28.06
CA VAL A 6 -4.25 -5.48 -26.84
C VAL A 6 -3.81 -6.22 -25.59
N GLU A 7 -4.01 -7.53 -25.55
CA GLU A 7 -3.61 -8.37 -24.42
C GLU A 7 -2.09 -8.35 -24.23
N ILE A 8 -1.33 -8.57 -25.30
CA ILE A 8 0.14 -8.49 -25.29
C ILE A 8 0.59 -7.10 -24.83
N HIS A 9 -0.06 -6.03 -25.30
CA HIS A 9 0.26 -4.68 -24.89
C HIS A 9 -0.04 -4.42 -23.41
N GLY A 10 -1.16 -4.93 -22.90
CA GLY A 10 -1.53 -4.87 -21.49
C GLY A 10 -0.48 -5.52 -20.59
N PHE A 11 -0.08 -6.76 -20.90
CA PHE A 11 0.97 -7.47 -20.16
C PHE A 11 2.32 -6.76 -20.25
N LYS A 12 2.65 -6.16 -21.40
CA LYS A 12 3.87 -5.36 -21.55
C LYS A 12 3.88 -4.17 -20.59
N ILE A 13 2.79 -3.39 -20.52
CA ILE A 13 2.69 -2.25 -19.61
C ILE A 13 2.80 -2.68 -18.14
N MET A 14 2.11 -3.77 -17.77
CA MET A 14 2.20 -4.36 -16.42
C MET A 14 3.65 -4.70 -16.05
N ASN A 15 4.33 -5.46 -16.91
CA ASN A 15 5.73 -5.87 -16.71
C ASN A 15 6.70 -4.67 -16.61
N GLU A 16 6.57 -3.66 -17.49
CA GLU A 16 7.39 -2.44 -17.45
C GLU A 16 7.19 -1.64 -16.15
N CYS A 17 6.01 -1.77 -15.54
CA CYS A 17 5.67 -1.15 -14.26
C CYS A 17 5.93 -2.07 -13.05
N GLY A 18 6.45 -3.27 -13.26
CA GLY A 18 6.69 -4.26 -12.20
C GLY A 18 5.42 -4.83 -11.57
N VAL A 19 4.27 -4.71 -12.24
CA VAL A 19 3.00 -5.35 -11.86
C VAL A 19 3.01 -6.76 -12.45
N SER A 20 2.90 -7.77 -11.59
CA SER A 20 2.89 -9.16 -12.03
C SER A 20 1.61 -9.50 -12.80
N THR A 21 1.77 -10.28 -13.87
CA THR A 21 0.65 -10.86 -14.62
C THR A 21 -0.07 -11.98 -13.87
N THR A 22 0.49 -12.46 -12.75
CA THR A 22 -0.06 -13.55 -11.94
C THR A 22 -0.51 -13.05 -10.57
N THR A 23 0.33 -12.23 -9.91
CA THR A 23 0.12 -11.78 -8.53
C THR A 23 -0.23 -10.30 -8.41
N GLY A 24 -0.35 -9.58 -9.53
CA GLY A 24 -0.78 -8.20 -9.55
C GLY A 24 0.23 -7.25 -8.91
N PHE A 25 -0.19 -6.51 -7.88
CA PHE A 25 0.71 -5.62 -7.13
C PHE A 25 1.55 -6.36 -6.06
N LEU A 26 1.25 -7.63 -5.80
CA LEU A 26 2.11 -8.48 -4.98
C LEU A 26 3.33 -8.94 -5.81
N PRO A 27 4.47 -9.19 -5.17
CA PRO A 27 5.63 -9.74 -5.84
C PRO A 27 5.48 -11.24 -6.09
N ASP A 28 5.89 -11.72 -7.27
CA ASP A 28 5.91 -13.16 -7.59
C ASP A 28 6.86 -13.95 -6.70
N LYS A 29 7.94 -13.29 -6.26
CA LYS A 29 8.91 -13.85 -5.32
C LYS A 29 9.35 -12.79 -4.33
N LEU A 30 9.02 -13.01 -3.07
CA LEU A 30 9.47 -12.15 -1.98
C LEU A 30 10.80 -12.65 -1.41
N LEU A 31 11.60 -11.72 -0.90
CA LEU A 31 12.82 -12.02 -0.16
C LEU A 31 12.51 -12.15 1.35
N GLU A 32 12.40 -13.39 1.82
CA GLU A 32 12.09 -13.70 3.23
C GLU A 32 13.27 -13.48 4.19
N VAL A 33 14.50 -13.66 3.71
CA VAL A 33 15.77 -13.50 4.44
C VAL A 33 16.81 -12.98 3.44
N PHE A 34 17.72 -12.12 3.88
CA PHE A 34 18.79 -11.64 3.01
C PHE A 34 19.76 -12.78 2.62
N PRO A 35 20.22 -12.82 1.35
CA PRO A 35 21.24 -13.78 0.95
C PRO A 35 22.59 -13.39 1.56
N SER A 36 23.43 -14.40 1.83
CA SER A 36 24.83 -14.15 2.19
C SER A 36 25.55 -13.41 1.05
N ASN A 37 26.38 -12.44 1.39
CA ASN A 37 27.11 -11.63 0.42
C ASN A 37 28.63 -11.72 0.65
N ALA A 38 29.41 -11.72 -0.44
CA ALA A 38 30.87 -11.72 -0.37
C ALA A 38 31.44 -10.38 0.14
N ASN A 39 30.71 -9.27 -0.06
CA ASN A 39 31.04 -8.00 0.58
C ASN A 39 30.74 -8.10 2.09
N ILE A 40 31.80 -8.15 2.90
CA ILE A 40 31.71 -8.33 4.36
C ILE A 40 30.87 -7.24 5.02
N GLY A 41 31.06 -5.97 4.65
CA GLY A 41 30.35 -4.84 5.24
C GLY A 41 28.85 -4.86 4.92
N LEU A 42 28.49 -5.21 3.67
CA LEU A 42 27.10 -5.43 3.30
C LEU A 42 26.52 -6.64 4.05
N ASN A 43 27.24 -7.75 4.11
CA ASN A 43 26.77 -8.97 4.76
C ASN A 43 26.52 -8.77 6.27
N GLU A 44 27.41 -8.07 6.97
CA GLU A 44 27.22 -7.73 8.38
C GLU A 44 25.97 -6.87 8.59
N PHE A 45 25.79 -5.84 7.77
CA PHE A 45 24.63 -4.97 7.80
C PHE A 45 23.31 -5.71 7.55
N LEU A 46 23.26 -6.56 6.52
CA LEU A 46 22.07 -7.34 6.17
C LEU A 46 21.72 -8.36 7.27
N ARG A 47 22.72 -9.05 7.82
CA ARG A 47 22.51 -9.98 8.94
C ARG A 47 21.99 -9.28 10.18
N TRP A 48 22.49 -8.08 10.46
CA TRP A 48 21.97 -7.26 11.55
C TRP A 48 20.50 -6.93 11.33
N LEU A 49 20.12 -6.48 10.14
CA LEU A 49 18.71 -6.18 9.80
C LEU A 49 17.80 -7.41 9.95
N ASP A 50 18.17 -8.57 9.43
CA ASP A 50 17.34 -9.79 9.59
C ASP A 50 17.19 -10.19 11.06
N TRP A 51 18.27 -10.09 11.84
CA TRP A 51 18.20 -10.34 13.28
C TRP A 51 17.27 -9.33 13.97
N SER A 52 17.42 -8.04 13.68
CA SER A 52 16.57 -6.97 14.22
C SER A 52 15.10 -7.19 13.89
N ALA A 53 14.78 -7.58 12.66
CA ALA A 53 13.42 -7.88 12.22
C ALA A 53 12.80 -9.03 13.05
N SER A 54 13.57 -10.09 13.29
CA SER A 54 13.10 -11.23 14.11
C SER A 54 12.91 -10.89 15.60
N MET A 55 13.66 -9.90 16.10
CA MET A 55 13.63 -9.49 17.50
C MET A 55 12.73 -8.28 17.77
N LEU A 56 12.23 -7.61 16.73
CA LEU A 56 11.55 -6.32 16.84
C LEU A 56 10.36 -6.35 17.82
N PRO A 57 9.45 -7.34 17.80
CA PRO A 57 8.37 -7.42 18.79
C PRO A 57 8.87 -7.48 20.24
N ASN A 58 9.91 -8.28 20.48
CA ASN A 58 10.50 -8.44 21.81
C ASN A 58 11.18 -7.14 22.26
N LEU A 59 11.91 -6.48 21.37
CA LEU A 59 12.61 -5.21 21.65
C LEU A 59 11.62 -4.08 21.95
N ILE A 60 10.49 -4.04 21.23
CA ILE A 60 9.38 -3.11 21.51
C ILE A 60 8.79 -3.40 22.89
N ALA A 61 8.47 -4.66 23.18
CA ALA A 61 7.89 -5.06 24.47
C ALA A 61 8.83 -4.76 25.65
N SER A 62 10.14 -4.88 25.45
CA SER A 62 11.15 -4.61 26.48
C SER A 62 11.67 -3.16 26.50
N LYS A 63 11.19 -2.28 25.62
CA LYS A 63 11.65 -0.88 25.46
C LYS A 63 13.16 -0.75 25.22
N ASN A 64 13.69 -1.58 24.32
CA ASN A 64 15.11 -1.60 23.94
C ASN A 64 15.32 -1.23 22.45
N VAL A 65 14.36 -0.59 21.80
CA VAL A 65 14.48 -0.20 20.40
C VAL A 65 15.49 0.93 20.22
N LYS A 66 15.59 1.87 21.18
CA LYS A 66 16.64 2.89 21.15
C LYS A 66 18.04 2.27 21.20
N GLU A 67 18.26 1.31 22.09
CA GLU A 67 19.56 0.60 22.19
C GLU A 67 19.87 -0.17 20.90
N LEU A 68 18.86 -0.80 20.28
CA LEU A 68 19.00 -1.39 18.96
C LEU A 68 19.50 -0.37 17.94
N VAL A 69 18.85 0.79 17.83
CA VAL A 69 19.21 1.83 16.86
C VAL A 69 20.60 2.41 17.12
N ASP A 70 20.98 2.62 18.38
CA ASP A 70 22.31 3.08 18.77
C ASP A 70 23.41 2.08 18.35
N GLY A 71 23.08 0.78 18.33
CA GLY A 71 23.96 -0.31 17.88
C GLY A 71 23.92 -0.63 16.39
N MET A 72 23.17 0.12 15.57
CA MET A 72 23.03 -0.18 14.13
C MET A 72 24.38 -0.01 13.40
N PRO A 73 24.85 -1.03 12.63
CA PRO A 73 26.09 -0.93 11.87
C PRO A 73 25.96 0.12 10.76
N LYS A 74 27.07 0.80 10.46
CA LYS A 74 27.13 1.78 9.37
C LYS A 74 27.05 1.08 8.02
N ALA A 75 26.21 1.60 7.11
CA ALA A 75 26.22 1.19 5.71
C ALA A 75 27.54 1.59 5.03
N ASN A 76 28.43 0.62 4.79
CA ASN A 76 29.72 0.81 4.12
C ASN A 76 29.69 0.20 2.70
N PHE A 77 28.66 0.55 1.93
CA PHE A 77 28.43 0.11 0.55
C PHE A 77 27.57 1.17 -0.17
N TRP A 78 27.51 1.09 -1.49
CA TRP A 78 26.66 1.94 -2.32
C TRP A 78 25.30 1.29 -2.49
N PHE A 79 24.22 2.02 -2.20
CA PHE A 79 22.86 1.49 -2.33
C PHE A 79 22.49 1.26 -3.81
N GLU A 80 23.12 2.00 -4.71
CA GLU A 80 22.97 1.90 -6.16
C GLU A 80 23.39 0.52 -6.71
N ASP A 81 24.32 -0.16 -6.04
CA ASP A 81 24.80 -1.50 -6.42
C ASP A 81 23.87 -2.63 -5.91
N ILE A 82 22.86 -2.28 -5.12
CA ILE A 82 22.01 -3.26 -4.43
C ILE A 82 20.77 -3.58 -5.29
N PRO A 83 20.45 -4.87 -5.55
CA PRO A 83 19.25 -5.25 -6.28
C PRO A 83 17.98 -4.71 -5.62
N LYS A 84 16.99 -4.28 -6.42
CA LYS A 84 15.72 -3.71 -5.92
C LYS A 84 15.00 -4.59 -4.89
N VAL A 85 15.02 -5.90 -5.07
CA VAL A 85 14.41 -6.85 -4.12
C VAL A 85 15.08 -6.79 -2.73
N VAL A 86 16.40 -6.59 -2.70
CA VAL A 86 17.15 -6.39 -1.45
C VAL A 86 16.89 -4.99 -0.89
N LEU A 87 16.84 -3.96 -1.75
CA LEU A 87 16.47 -2.59 -1.33
C LEU A 87 15.07 -2.54 -0.69
N ASN A 88 14.07 -3.24 -1.24
CA ASN A 88 12.73 -3.32 -0.66
C ASN A 88 12.77 -3.86 0.77
N ARG A 89 13.49 -4.96 1.00
CA ARG A 89 13.61 -5.55 2.34
C ARG A 89 14.41 -4.65 3.30
N ILE A 90 15.47 -3.98 2.82
CA ILE A 90 16.19 -2.98 3.63
C ILE A 90 15.25 -1.85 4.03
N ALA A 91 14.48 -1.31 3.09
CA ALA A 91 13.52 -0.23 3.33
C ALA A 91 12.42 -0.67 4.32
N LEU A 92 11.85 -1.86 4.15
CA LEU A 92 10.85 -2.44 5.06
C LEU A 92 11.38 -2.50 6.49
N ILE A 93 12.48 -3.22 6.72
CA ILE A 93 12.99 -3.43 8.08
C ILE A 93 13.43 -2.10 8.70
N SER A 94 14.14 -1.26 7.95
CA SER A 94 14.63 0.03 8.46
C SER A 94 13.48 0.97 8.83
N THR A 95 12.43 1.05 7.99
CA THR A 95 11.27 1.90 8.30
C THR A 95 10.46 1.37 9.49
N MET A 96 10.30 0.05 9.63
CA MET A 96 9.69 -0.53 10.83
C MET A 96 10.50 -0.23 12.10
N ILE A 97 11.83 -0.38 12.06
CA ILE A 97 12.69 0.01 13.20
C ILE A 97 12.54 1.50 13.52
N ALA A 98 12.48 2.39 12.52
CA ALA A 98 12.31 3.83 12.76
C ALA A 98 10.96 4.17 13.40
N HIS A 99 9.87 3.54 12.95
CA HIS A 99 8.56 3.73 13.54
C HIS A 99 8.51 3.22 14.99
N ALA A 100 9.12 2.07 15.27
CA ALA A 100 9.28 1.55 16.62
C ALA A 100 10.16 2.46 17.50
N TYR A 101 11.25 3.01 16.94
CA TYR A 101 12.15 3.94 17.62
C TYR A 101 11.42 5.22 18.04
N PHE A 102 10.65 5.83 17.13
CA PHE A 102 9.85 7.00 17.48
C PHE A 102 8.73 6.67 18.46
N ARG A 103 8.16 5.46 18.41
CA ARG A 103 7.17 5.02 19.40
C ARG A 103 7.77 4.92 20.81
N GLU A 104 9.04 4.56 20.92
CA GLU A 104 9.76 4.53 22.20
C GLU A 104 10.22 5.92 22.66
N CYS A 105 10.80 6.72 21.75
CA CYS A 105 11.44 8.00 22.06
C CYS A 105 10.48 9.20 22.10
N CYS A 106 9.37 9.12 21.37
CA CYS A 106 8.42 10.21 21.18
C CYS A 106 7.00 9.70 21.47
N PRO A 107 6.71 9.28 22.71
CA PRO A 107 5.48 8.57 22.95
C PRO A 107 4.25 9.51 22.91
N TYR A 108 3.60 9.62 21.76
CA TYR A 108 2.27 10.23 21.65
C TYR A 108 1.18 9.27 22.13
N GLU A 109 0.20 9.75 22.89
CA GLU A 109 -0.88 8.91 23.42
C GLU A 109 -1.88 8.47 22.34
N SER A 110 -1.98 9.25 21.26
CA SER A 110 -2.93 9.02 20.18
C SER A 110 -2.42 9.61 18.86
N ILE A 111 -3.03 9.20 17.74
CA ILE A 111 -2.69 9.72 16.40
C ILE A 111 -2.97 11.23 16.29
N GLY A 112 -4.09 11.71 16.78
CA GLY A 112 -4.46 13.12 16.83
C GLY A 112 -3.42 13.95 17.58
N LYS A 113 -2.91 13.46 18.72
CA LYS A 113 -1.81 14.11 19.45
C LYS A 113 -0.51 14.11 18.67
N SER A 114 -0.22 13.05 17.92
CA SER A 114 0.92 13.00 17.00
C SER A 114 0.80 14.04 15.87
N VAL A 115 -0.40 14.28 15.35
CA VAL A 115 -0.65 15.28 14.29
C VAL A 115 -0.53 16.71 14.81
N GLU A 116 -0.93 16.98 16.05
CA GLU A 116 -0.82 18.30 16.70
C GLU A 116 0.62 18.66 17.12
N ASP A 117 1.51 17.67 17.23
CA ASP A 117 2.88 17.87 17.69
C ASP A 117 3.78 18.45 16.58
N GLU A 118 4.13 19.72 16.71
CA GLU A 118 5.04 20.44 15.81
C GLU A 118 6.51 20.41 16.26
N SER A 119 6.83 19.64 17.31
CA SER A 119 8.21 19.46 17.77
C SER A 119 9.10 18.83 16.68
N VAL A 120 10.38 19.20 16.67
CA VAL A 120 11.36 18.64 15.74
C VAL A 120 12.09 17.49 16.40
N TYR A 121 12.09 16.34 15.73
CA TYR A 121 12.79 15.13 16.17
C TYR A 121 13.88 14.73 15.18
N SER A 122 14.91 14.03 15.66
CA SER A 122 15.99 13.52 14.82
C SER A 122 15.90 12.01 14.66
N LEU A 123 16.07 11.55 13.42
CA LEU A 123 16.26 10.14 13.10
C LEU A 123 17.78 9.85 13.05
N PRO A 124 18.29 8.90 13.86
CA PRO A 124 19.72 8.63 13.93
C PRO A 124 20.35 8.26 12.58
N ARG A 125 21.57 8.76 12.36
CA ARG A 125 22.27 8.72 11.06
C ARG A 125 22.21 7.40 10.31
N ASN A 126 22.56 6.29 10.95
CA ASN A 126 22.67 4.99 10.24
C ASN A 126 21.31 4.52 9.73
N LEU A 127 20.26 4.78 10.51
CA LEU A 127 18.88 4.46 10.16
C LEU A 127 18.33 5.43 9.09
N ALA A 128 18.61 6.73 9.26
CA ALA A 128 18.23 7.77 8.30
C ALA A 128 18.81 7.52 6.90
N ILE A 129 20.11 7.22 6.81
CA ILE A 129 20.80 6.88 5.55
C ILE A 129 20.18 5.63 4.93
N SER A 130 19.96 4.58 5.72
CA SER A 130 19.36 3.33 5.23
C SER A 130 17.98 3.56 4.61
N ILE A 131 17.10 4.28 5.30
CA ILE A 131 15.75 4.55 4.83
C ILE A 131 15.79 5.45 3.60
N PHE A 132 16.53 6.56 3.65
CA PHE A 132 16.51 7.54 2.58
C PHE A 132 17.01 6.97 1.25
N TYR A 133 18.19 6.34 1.21
CA TYR A 133 18.75 5.86 -0.04
C TYR A 133 17.99 4.65 -0.59
N SER A 134 17.54 3.72 0.27
CA SER A 134 16.73 2.59 -0.19
C SER A 134 15.41 3.03 -0.79
N THR A 135 14.64 3.89 -0.11
CA THR A 135 13.35 4.38 -0.60
C THR A 135 13.49 5.30 -1.83
N LYS A 136 14.53 6.14 -1.88
CA LYS A 136 14.83 6.99 -3.06
C LYS A 136 15.04 6.17 -4.32
N LEU A 137 15.81 5.07 -4.25
CA LEU A 137 16.06 4.18 -5.39
C LEU A 137 14.83 3.37 -5.82
N LEU A 138 13.90 3.15 -4.90
CA LEU A 138 12.58 2.56 -5.16
C LEU A 138 11.55 3.60 -5.65
N GLY A 139 11.91 4.89 -5.58
CA GLY A 139 11.08 6.03 -5.96
C GLY A 139 9.93 6.33 -5.00
N MET A 140 10.08 5.97 -3.73
CA MET A 140 9.09 6.16 -2.66
C MET A 140 9.53 7.27 -1.71
N ARG A 141 8.58 7.84 -0.95
CA ARG A 141 8.90 8.70 0.20
C ARG A 141 9.60 7.89 1.32
N PRO A 142 10.51 8.51 2.10
CA PRO A 142 11.31 7.84 3.12
C PRO A 142 10.54 7.61 4.43
N ALA A 143 9.48 6.82 4.37
CA ALA A 143 8.66 6.41 5.52
C ALA A 143 8.02 5.03 5.29
N LEU A 144 7.55 4.39 6.36
CA LEU A 144 6.75 3.18 6.22
C LEU A 144 5.47 3.52 5.44
N ASN A 145 5.20 2.73 4.41
CA ASN A 145 4.05 2.91 3.54
C ASN A 145 3.37 1.56 3.27
N TYR A 146 2.19 1.59 2.68
CA TYR A 146 1.40 0.39 2.39
C TYR A 146 2.17 -0.62 1.54
N GLY A 147 2.94 -0.16 0.56
CA GLY A 147 3.77 -1.05 -0.24
C GLY A 147 4.75 -1.85 0.61
N LEU A 148 5.52 -1.17 1.47
CA LEU A 148 6.47 -1.85 2.36
C LEU A 148 5.76 -2.76 3.37
N TYR A 149 4.81 -2.22 4.12
CA TYR A 149 4.22 -2.90 5.28
C TYR A 149 3.26 -4.03 4.92
N THR A 150 2.63 -3.95 3.75
CA THR A 150 1.65 -4.91 3.25
C THR A 150 2.23 -5.69 2.06
N LEU A 151 2.43 -5.03 0.91
CA LEU A 151 2.77 -5.74 -0.35
C LEU A 151 4.09 -6.51 -0.30
N PHE A 152 5.06 -6.04 0.49
CA PHE A 152 6.40 -6.63 0.59
C PHE A 152 6.70 -7.31 1.94
N ASN A 153 5.70 -7.59 2.76
CA ASN A 153 5.88 -8.09 4.13
C ASN A 153 5.04 -9.34 4.45
N PHE A 154 5.11 -10.38 3.61
CA PHE A 154 4.35 -11.60 3.85
C PHE A 154 5.02 -12.85 3.32
N LYS A 155 4.64 -14.00 3.84
CA LYS A 155 4.89 -15.30 3.22
C LYS A 155 3.64 -16.16 3.33
N LYS A 156 3.57 -17.18 2.48
CA LYS A 156 2.55 -18.22 2.62
C LYS A 156 2.97 -19.19 3.72
N LYS A 157 2.04 -19.59 4.58
CA LYS A 157 2.30 -20.65 5.58
C LYS A 157 2.51 -22.00 4.89
N ASN A 158 1.67 -22.30 3.90
CA ASN A 158 1.84 -23.38 2.94
C ASN A 158 2.13 -22.79 1.55
N PRO A 159 3.37 -22.89 1.05
CA PRO A 159 3.75 -22.39 -0.29
C PRO A 159 2.95 -22.98 -1.44
N SER A 160 2.40 -24.19 -1.26
CA SER A 160 1.66 -24.94 -2.29
C SER A 160 0.20 -24.50 -2.42
N GLU A 161 -0.31 -23.73 -1.48
CA GLU A 161 -1.69 -23.23 -1.48
C GLU A 161 -1.76 -21.78 -1.99
N GLU A 162 -2.97 -21.34 -2.31
CA GLU A 162 -3.27 -19.95 -2.68
C GLU A 162 -3.00 -19.01 -1.51
N LEU A 163 -2.68 -17.75 -1.82
CA LEU A 163 -2.55 -16.73 -0.80
C LEU A 163 -3.95 -16.32 -0.33
N ARG A 164 -4.36 -16.86 0.82
CA ARG A 164 -5.59 -16.51 1.55
C ARG A 164 -5.23 -15.97 2.92
N ALA A 165 -6.16 -15.30 3.59
CA ALA A 165 -5.90 -14.68 4.91
C ALA A 165 -5.42 -15.70 5.96
N ASP A 166 -5.95 -16.92 5.96
CA ASP A 166 -5.51 -18.01 6.84
C ASP A 166 -4.17 -18.62 6.43
N ASN A 167 -3.81 -18.55 5.15
CA ASN A 167 -2.52 -18.99 4.62
C ASN A 167 -1.45 -17.88 4.55
N SER A 168 -1.68 -16.70 5.12
CA SER A 168 -0.72 -15.59 5.13
C SER A 168 -0.07 -15.39 6.51
N GLU A 169 1.22 -15.07 6.51
CA GLU A 169 2.00 -14.70 7.70
C GLU A 169 2.92 -13.51 7.40
N MET A 170 3.01 -12.54 8.31
CA MET A 170 3.94 -11.40 8.17
C MET A 170 5.39 -11.85 8.31
N LEU A 171 6.30 -11.21 7.57
CA LEU A 171 7.74 -11.45 7.74
C LEU A 171 8.34 -10.68 8.91
N VAL A 172 7.87 -9.45 9.10
CA VAL A 172 8.32 -8.52 10.13
C VAL A 172 7.08 -7.91 10.76
N SER A 173 7.03 -7.84 12.08
CA SER A 173 5.84 -7.42 12.83
C SER A 173 6.27 -6.52 14.00
N PHE A 174 5.39 -5.59 14.41
CA PHE A 174 5.61 -4.72 15.56
C PHE A 174 5.24 -5.40 16.88
N THR A 175 4.15 -6.15 16.94
CA THR A 175 3.62 -6.70 18.20
C THR A 175 3.76 -8.22 18.29
N GLY A 176 3.95 -8.90 17.16
CA GLY A 176 3.88 -10.35 17.02
C GLY A 176 2.48 -10.91 17.25
N SER A 177 1.45 -10.06 17.31
CA SER A 177 0.12 -10.46 17.75
C SER A 177 -0.74 -11.03 16.63
N ILE A 178 -1.73 -11.83 17.03
CA ILE A 178 -2.72 -12.40 16.10
C ILE A 178 -3.45 -11.29 15.37
N SER A 179 -3.81 -10.21 16.07
CA SER A 179 -4.53 -9.06 15.49
C SER A 179 -3.72 -8.36 14.41
N GLU A 180 -2.42 -8.12 14.64
CA GLU A 180 -1.55 -7.46 13.65
C GLU A 180 -1.38 -8.35 12.40
N ASN A 181 -1.05 -9.63 12.62
CA ASN A 181 -0.90 -10.57 11.51
C ASN A 181 -2.20 -10.75 10.73
N TRP A 182 -3.35 -10.82 11.41
CA TRP A 182 -4.64 -10.94 10.73
C TRP A 182 -5.00 -9.68 9.95
N PHE A 183 -4.75 -8.50 10.51
CA PHE A 183 -4.98 -7.23 9.81
C PHE A 183 -4.24 -7.19 8.47
N GLU A 184 -2.95 -7.50 8.44
CA GLU A 184 -2.19 -7.53 7.18
C GLU A 184 -2.56 -8.73 6.29
N ALA A 185 -2.86 -9.91 6.86
CA ALA A 185 -3.31 -11.06 6.10
C ALA A 185 -4.60 -10.81 5.31
N ILE A 186 -5.53 -10.01 5.85
CA ILE A 186 -6.71 -9.56 5.11
C ILE A 186 -6.30 -8.72 3.89
N HIS A 187 -5.36 -7.78 4.05
CA HIS A 187 -4.91 -6.94 2.95
C HIS A 187 -4.10 -7.71 1.90
N HIS A 188 -3.26 -8.67 2.30
CA HIS A 188 -2.59 -9.58 1.35
C HIS A 188 -3.60 -10.38 0.54
N ASN A 189 -4.66 -10.88 1.19
CA ASN A 189 -5.71 -11.63 0.52
C ASN A 189 -6.53 -10.73 -0.42
N VAL A 190 -6.84 -9.49 -0.04
CA VAL A 190 -7.48 -8.48 -0.92
C VAL A 190 -6.67 -8.27 -2.20
N GLU A 191 -5.37 -8.02 -2.08
CA GLU A 191 -4.49 -7.81 -3.23
C GLU A 191 -4.40 -9.08 -4.11
N SER A 192 -4.39 -10.27 -3.49
CA SER A 192 -4.39 -11.55 -4.20
C SER A 192 -5.67 -11.80 -4.98
N VAL A 193 -6.85 -11.62 -4.36
CA VAL A 193 -8.14 -11.86 -5.03
C VAL A 193 -8.45 -10.78 -6.07
N PHE A 194 -7.90 -9.58 -5.92
CA PHE A 194 -8.02 -8.53 -6.94
C PHE A 194 -7.11 -8.77 -8.15
N SER A 195 -5.99 -9.51 -8.01
CA SER A 195 -4.98 -9.66 -9.06
C SER A 195 -5.54 -10.07 -10.45
N PRO A 196 -6.53 -10.99 -10.56
CA PRO A 196 -7.10 -11.37 -11.84
C PRO A 196 -7.82 -10.21 -12.55
N SER A 197 -8.33 -9.22 -11.81
CA SER A 197 -9.00 -8.04 -12.38
C SER A 197 -8.04 -7.15 -13.18
N ILE A 198 -6.76 -7.11 -12.79
CA ILE A 198 -5.82 -6.07 -13.26
C ILE A 198 -5.63 -6.10 -14.76
N HIS A 199 -5.43 -7.29 -15.33
CA HIS A 199 -5.18 -7.42 -16.77
C HIS A 199 -6.43 -7.08 -17.60
N HIS A 200 -7.64 -7.50 -17.16
CA HIS A 200 -8.89 -7.13 -17.81
C HIS A 200 -9.14 -5.63 -17.78
N LEU A 201 -8.91 -4.97 -16.64
CA LEU A 201 -9.02 -3.53 -16.51
C LEU A 201 -7.98 -2.78 -17.36
N ALA A 202 -6.76 -3.31 -17.48
CA ALA A 202 -5.74 -2.76 -18.37
C ALA A 202 -6.14 -2.88 -19.85
N MET A 203 -6.69 -4.04 -20.27
CA MET A 203 -7.22 -4.22 -21.61
C MET A 203 -8.39 -3.27 -21.90
N ALA A 204 -9.35 -3.14 -20.98
CA ALA A 204 -10.46 -2.20 -21.11
C ALA A 204 -9.97 -0.75 -21.27
N CYS A 205 -8.96 -0.37 -20.49
CA CYS A 205 -8.31 0.95 -20.61
C CYS A 205 -7.74 1.13 -22.02
N ILE A 206 -6.95 0.17 -22.51
CA ILE A 206 -6.34 0.21 -23.85
C ILE A 206 -7.40 0.32 -24.95
N LEU A 207 -8.44 -0.50 -24.91
CA LEU A 207 -9.55 -0.50 -25.87
C LEU A 207 -10.28 0.85 -25.90
N SER A 208 -10.43 1.50 -24.74
CA SER A 208 -11.21 2.74 -24.62
C SER A 208 -10.62 3.94 -25.35
N TYR A 209 -9.31 3.95 -25.65
CA TYR A 209 -8.65 5.06 -26.34
C TYR A 209 -8.16 4.72 -27.75
N GLN A 210 -8.60 3.58 -28.33
CA GLN A 210 -8.29 3.25 -29.71
C GLN A 210 -9.22 3.97 -30.68
N ASP A 211 -8.72 4.22 -31.90
CA ASP A 211 -9.54 4.79 -32.98
C ASP A 211 -10.68 3.85 -33.40
N ASN A 212 -10.45 2.53 -33.34
CA ASN A 212 -11.47 1.51 -33.61
C ASN A 212 -12.05 1.00 -32.28
N LEU A 213 -13.04 1.72 -31.75
CA LEU A 213 -13.72 1.37 -30.50
C LEU A 213 -14.49 0.05 -30.64
N ASP A 214 -14.20 -0.90 -29.77
CA ASP A 214 -14.94 -2.15 -29.62
C ASP A 214 -15.65 -2.15 -28.27
N GLU A 215 -16.90 -1.65 -28.27
CA GLU A 215 -17.73 -1.52 -27.06
C GLU A 215 -17.99 -2.87 -26.39
N GLU A 216 -18.17 -3.94 -27.17
CA GLU A 216 -18.44 -5.28 -26.65
C GLU A 216 -17.20 -5.88 -26.00
N ALA A 217 -16.01 -5.69 -26.59
CA ALA A 217 -14.77 -6.11 -25.96
C ALA A 217 -14.48 -5.36 -24.65
N ILE A 218 -14.82 -4.06 -24.58
CA ILE A 218 -14.74 -3.29 -23.33
C ILE A 218 -15.70 -3.90 -22.30
N ALA A 219 -16.96 -4.15 -22.67
CA ALA A 219 -17.96 -4.74 -21.79
C ALA A 219 -17.49 -6.11 -21.24
N ASP A 220 -16.97 -6.99 -22.12
CA ASP A 220 -16.39 -8.28 -21.74
C ASP A 220 -15.28 -8.13 -20.68
N CYS A 221 -14.38 -7.16 -20.85
CA CYS A 221 -13.30 -6.92 -19.91
C CYS A 221 -13.83 -6.43 -18.55
N LEU A 222 -14.82 -5.53 -18.55
CA LEU A 222 -15.42 -5.02 -17.31
C LEU A 222 -16.21 -6.11 -16.57
N GLU A 223 -16.93 -6.98 -17.28
CA GLU A 223 -17.64 -8.12 -16.70
C GLU A 223 -16.68 -9.12 -16.07
N LYS A 224 -15.59 -9.48 -16.76
CA LYS A 224 -14.55 -10.39 -16.20
C LYS A 224 -13.82 -9.79 -14.99
N ALA A 225 -13.78 -8.47 -14.88
CA ALA A 225 -13.22 -7.78 -13.72
C ALA A 225 -14.16 -7.76 -12.51
N LEU A 226 -15.44 -8.10 -12.66
CA LEU A 226 -16.47 -7.90 -11.64
C LEU A 226 -16.32 -8.83 -10.44
N ASP A 227 -16.17 -10.14 -10.67
CA ASP A 227 -16.08 -11.15 -9.60
C ASP A 227 -14.93 -10.86 -8.62
N PRO A 228 -13.69 -10.58 -9.08
CA PRO A 228 -12.61 -10.11 -8.19
C PRO A 228 -12.98 -8.87 -7.36
N ASN A 229 -13.71 -7.91 -7.93
CA ASN A 229 -14.12 -6.68 -7.23
C ASN A 229 -15.23 -6.92 -6.20
N ILE A 230 -16.02 -7.99 -6.36
CA ILE A 230 -16.97 -8.46 -5.35
C ILE A 230 -16.19 -9.18 -4.23
N GLU A 231 -15.29 -10.09 -4.60
CA GLU A 231 -14.57 -10.95 -3.66
C GLU A 231 -13.71 -10.16 -2.67
N VAL A 232 -13.08 -9.05 -3.08
CA VAL A 232 -12.32 -8.18 -2.16
C VAL A 232 -13.18 -7.70 -0.98
N ILE A 233 -14.47 -7.42 -1.20
CA ILE A 233 -15.38 -6.94 -0.15
C ILE A 233 -15.66 -8.08 0.85
N ASP A 234 -15.86 -9.30 0.35
CA ASP A 234 -16.07 -10.47 1.19
C ASP A 234 -14.84 -10.82 2.02
N VAL A 235 -13.65 -10.65 1.45
CA VAL A 235 -12.39 -10.75 2.20
C VAL A 235 -12.31 -9.68 3.28
N LEU A 236 -12.63 -8.41 2.98
CA LEU A 236 -12.56 -7.31 3.94
C LEU A 236 -13.47 -7.55 5.17
N LYS A 237 -14.66 -8.12 4.97
CA LYS A 237 -15.59 -8.48 6.06
C LYS A 237 -14.99 -9.46 7.08
N LEU A 238 -13.98 -10.26 6.69
CA LEU A 238 -13.30 -11.20 7.57
C LEU A 238 -12.36 -10.52 8.59
N MET A 239 -12.16 -9.20 8.51
CA MET A 239 -11.32 -8.43 9.45
C MET A 239 -11.63 -8.76 10.92
N ARG A 240 -12.92 -8.81 11.25
CA ARG A 240 -13.43 -9.07 12.61
C ARG A 240 -13.12 -10.46 13.16
N LYS A 241 -12.70 -11.40 12.31
CA LYS A 241 -12.51 -12.81 12.72
C LYS A 241 -11.37 -12.97 13.70
N ASN A 242 -10.22 -12.34 13.44
CA ASN A 242 -9.04 -12.44 14.31
C ASN A 242 -8.29 -11.12 14.52
N CYS A 243 -8.90 -9.97 14.19
CA CYS A 243 -8.35 -8.66 14.54
C CYS A 243 -9.24 -8.00 15.60
N ASP A 244 -8.73 -7.89 16.82
CA ASP A 244 -9.42 -7.23 17.91
C ASP A 244 -9.39 -5.70 17.72
N PRO A 245 -10.56 -5.01 17.66
CA PRO A 245 -10.61 -3.57 17.44
C PRO A 245 -9.86 -2.76 18.51
N GLN A 246 -9.87 -3.23 19.77
CA GLN A 246 -9.25 -2.52 20.88
C GLN A 246 -7.72 -2.65 20.83
N GLU A 247 -7.21 -3.82 20.49
CA GLU A 247 -5.79 -4.07 20.28
C GLU A 247 -5.26 -3.28 19.08
N TYR A 248 -5.99 -3.32 17.95
CA TYR A 248 -5.66 -2.51 16.77
C TYR A 248 -5.54 -1.04 17.15
N TYR A 249 -6.53 -0.53 17.88
CA TYR A 249 -6.60 0.89 18.23
C TYR A 249 -5.50 1.34 19.18
N ASN A 250 -5.29 0.59 20.27
CA ASN A 250 -4.41 1.00 21.37
C ASN A 250 -2.96 0.57 21.19
N LYS A 251 -2.66 -0.37 20.30
CA LYS A 251 -1.31 -0.93 20.14
C LYS A 251 -0.81 -0.83 18.70
N ILE A 252 -1.54 -1.40 17.75
CA ILE A 252 -1.00 -1.64 16.40
C ILE A 252 -0.90 -0.33 15.60
N ARG A 253 -2.00 0.41 15.46
CA ARG A 253 -2.03 1.60 14.57
C ARG A 253 -1.11 2.73 15.02
N LEU A 254 -0.70 2.74 16.30
CA LEU A 254 0.25 3.72 16.84
C LEU A 254 1.65 3.58 16.25
N PHE A 255 1.96 2.45 15.59
CA PHE A 255 3.21 2.30 14.85
C PHE A 255 3.12 2.84 13.42
N TYR A 256 1.94 3.18 12.89
CA TYR A 256 1.81 3.53 11.47
C TYR A 256 2.17 4.98 11.19
N THR A 257 2.22 5.82 12.22
CA THR A 257 2.60 7.24 12.14
C THR A 257 4.03 7.48 12.58
N MET A 258 4.62 8.55 12.05
CA MET A 258 5.88 9.14 12.51
C MET A 258 5.65 10.59 12.92
N PRO A 259 6.54 11.20 13.72
CA PRO A 259 6.44 12.61 14.05
C PRO A 259 6.37 13.50 12.80
N GLN A 260 5.68 14.63 12.91
CA GLN A 260 5.46 15.54 11.78
C GLN A 260 6.77 16.10 11.22
N ASN A 261 7.70 16.49 12.09
CA ASN A 261 8.92 17.18 11.70
C ASN A 261 10.14 16.32 12.07
N VAL A 262 10.66 15.55 11.11
CA VAL A 262 11.81 14.66 11.33
C VAL A 262 13.05 15.08 10.53
N VAL A 263 14.15 15.34 11.22
CA VAL A 263 15.47 15.55 10.62
C VAL A 263 16.15 14.20 10.37
N PHE A 264 16.57 13.95 9.14
CA PHE A 264 17.26 12.73 8.73
C PHE A 264 18.78 12.95 8.83
N GLU A 265 19.38 12.58 9.96
CA GLU A 265 20.77 12.91 10.24
C GLU A 265 21.73 12.32 9.20
N GLY A 266 22.66 13.14 8.71
CA GLY A 266 23.70 12.69 7.77
C GLY A 266 23.22 12.43 6.34
N VAL A 267 21.95 12.69 6.02
CA VAL A 267 21.44 12.69 4.64
C VAL A 267 21.67 14.06 4.02
N LYS A 268 22.71 14.19 3.20
CA LYS A 268 23.15 15.47 2.63
C LYS A 268 22.08 16.14 1.77
N GLU A 269 21.32 15.37 1.00
CA GLU A 269 20.29 15.89 0.10
C GLU A 269 19.12 16.56 0.81
N LEU A 270 18.96 16.31 2.12
CA LEU A 270 17.91 16.93 2.92
C LEU A 270 18.40 18.16 3.68
N GLU A 271 19.71 18.43 3.69
CA GLU A 271 20.33 19.62 4.31
C GLU A 271 19.84 19.88 5.74
N ASP A 272 19.69 18.82 6.54
CA ASP A 272 19.17 18.84 7.90
C ASP A 272 17.77 19.51 8.06
N ARG A 273 17.03 19.68 6.94
CA ARG A 273 15.67 20.23 6.97
C ARG A 273 14.70 19.16 7.48
N PRO A 274 13.79 19.51 8.42
CA PRO A 274 12.74 18.59 8.85
C PRO A 274 11.85 18.16 7.68
N GLN A 275 11.59 16.86 7.60
CA GLN A 275 10.75 16.23 6.58
C GLN A 275 9.38 15.91 7.18
N ARG A 276 8.31 16.24 6.43
CA ARG A 276 6.93 15.86 6.73
C ARG A 276 6.50 14.70 5.84
N ASN A 277 6.57 13.48 6.37
CA ASN A 277 6.15 12.27 5.68
C ASN A 277 4.77 11.82 6.15
N LEU A 278 4.01 11.20 5.24
CA LEU A 278 2.73 10.57 5.60
C LEU A 278 3.01 9.26 6.35
N GLY A 279 2.16 8.94 7.32
CA GLY A 279 2.14 7.60 7.90
C GLY A 279 1.62 6.55 6.91
N GLN A 280 1.77 5.27 7.28
CA GLN A 280 1.18 4.17 6.53
C GLN A 280 -0.35 4.26 6.58
N THR A 281 -1.00 4.05 5.43
CA THR A 281 -2.46 3.98 5.35
C THR A 281 -2.91 3.16 4.15
N GLY A 282 -4.06 2.48 4.25
CA GLY A 282 -4.68 1.74 3.15
C GLY A 282 -4.99 2.62 1.92
N GLY A 283 -5.13 3.93 2.09
CA GLY A 283 -5.28 4.85 0.96
C GLY A 283 -4.09 4.86 -0.01
N GLN A 284 -2.91 4.37 0.42
CA GLN A 284 -1.73 4.24 -0.45
C GLN A 284 -1.77 2.97 -1.31
N SER A 285 -2.81 2.12 -1.20
CA SER A 285 -2.92 0.89 -1.96
C SER A 285 -3.05 1.17 -3.47
N PRO A 286 -2.20 0.56 -4.30
CA PRO A 286 -2.24 0.76 -5.75
C PRO A 286 -3.50 0.16 -6.39
N PHE A 287 -4.11 -0.89 -5.83
CA PHE A 287 -5.28 -1.52 -6.43
C PHE A 287 -6.50 -0.59 -6.42
N GLU A 288 -6.73 0.12 -5.31
CA GLU A 288 -7.79 1.13 -5.19
C GLU A 288 -7.59 2.26 -6.19
N HIS A 289 -6.38 2.78 -6.25
CA HIS A 289 -6.04 3.85 -7.17
C HIS A 289 -6.18 3.41 -8.63
N PHE A 290 -5.78 2.18 -8.96
CA PHE A 290 -5.82 1.65 -10.33
C PHE A 290 -7.26 1.44 -10.80
N ARG A 291 -8.11 0.75 -10.03
CA ARG A 291 -9.51 0.50 -10.44
C ARG A 291 -10.29 1.81 -10.62
N LYS A 292 -10.08 2.79 -9.73
CA LYS A 292 -10.67 4.14 -9.86
C LYS A 292 -10.12 4.88 -11.07
N ALA A 293 -8.82 4.80 -11.31
CA ALA A 293 -8.17 5.42 -12.47
C ALA A 293 -8.80 4.92 -13.78
N VAL A 294 -8.93 3.58 -13.92
CA VAL A 294 -9.53 2.90 -15.07
C VAL A 294 -11.00 3.29 -15.25
N LEU A 295 -11.81 3.30 -14.18
CA LEU A 295 -13.22 3.68 -14.25
C LEU A 295 -13.44 5.19 -14.46
N GLY A 296 -12.38 6.00 -14.49
CA GLY A 296 -12.50 7.45 -14.61
C GLY A 296 -13.06 8.13 -13.36
N ILE A 297 -13.01 7.45 -12.20
CA ILE A 297 -13.41 8.03 -10.92
C ILE A 297 -12.32 9.03 -10.50
N ARG A 298 -12.71 10.30 -10.34
CA ARG A 298 -11.80 11.38 -9.94
C ARG A 298 -12.32 12.06 -8.68
N HIS A 299 -11.39 12.37 -7.78
CA HIS A 299 -11.68 13.02 -6.50
C HIS A 299 -11.26 14.49 -6.54
N ASN A 300 -12.11 15.36 -6.01
CA ASN A 300 -11.85 16.80 -5.96
C ASN A 300 -11.01 17.17 -4.72
N ASP A 301 -9.84 16.54 -4.58
CA ASP A 301 -8.83 16.87 -3.58
C ASP A 301 -7.41 16.56 -4.08
N SER A 302 -6.42 17.27 -3.53
CA SER A 302 -5.00 17.06 -3.86
C SER A 302 -4.33 15.98 -3.00
N TYR A 303 -5.04 15.44 -2.02
CA TYR A 303 -4.50 14.55 -1.01
C TYR A 303 -4.51 13.09 -1.46
N TYR A 304 -5.56 12.62 -2.13
CA TYR A 304 -5.62 11.28 -2.69
C TYR A 304 -4.51 11.05 -3.73
N PRO A 305 -4.29 11.92 -4.73
CA PRO A 305 -3.17 11.74 -5.66
C PRO A 305 -1.80 11.85 -5.00
N LEU A 306 -1.68 12.61 -3.89
CA LEU A 306 -0.42 12.73 -3.13
C LEU A 306 0.04 11.37 -2.59
N MET A 307 -0.89 10.50 -2.17
CA MET A 307 -0.56 9.17 -1.65
C MET A 307 0.17 8.27 -2.65
N ARG A 308 0.00 8.52 -3.96
CA ARG A 308 0.75 7.79 -5.00
C ARG A 308 2.26 7.99 -4.85
N GLN A 309 2.72 9.06 -4.20
CA GLN A 309 4.14 9.30 -3.89
C GLN A 309 4.74 8.30 -2.89
N CYS A 310 3.90 7.56 -2.17
CA CYS A 310 4.31 6.48 -1.27
C CYS A 310 4.42 5.13 -1.99
N MET A 311 3.82 4.98 -3.18
CA MET A 311 3.92 3.74 -3.97
C MET A 311 5.28 3.60 -4.61
N HIS A 312 5.71 2.35 -4.79
CA HIS A 312 6.85 2.00 -5.63
C HIS A 312 6.69 2.65 -7.02
N LEU A 313 7.79 3.15 -7.60
CA LEU A 313 7.73 3.99 -8.81
C LEU A 313 6.99 3.33 -9.98
N GLY A 314 7.19 2.02 -10.16
CA GLY A 314 6.50 1.24 -11.18
C GLY A 314 4.98 1.23 -10.99
N PHE A 315 4.50 0.94 -9.79
CA PHE A 315 3.07 0.96 -9.46
C PHE A 315 2.45 2.34 -9.64
N ARG A 316 3.16 3.40 -9.23
CA ARG A 316 2.73 4.78 -9.50
C ARG A 316 2.55 5.03 -10.99
N LYS A 317 3.54 4.67 -11.81
CA LYS A 317 3.47 4.84 -13.27
C LYS A 317 2.31 4.08 -13.89
N PHE A 318 2.00 2.87 -13.40
CA PHE A 318 0.87 2.09 -13.87
C PHE A 318 -0.47 2.75 -13.57
N VAL A 319 -0.65 3.21 -12.33
CA VAL A 319 -1.84 3.97 -11.91
C VAL A 319 -1.97 5.25 -12.73
N GLU A 320 -0.90 6.04 -12.86
CA GLU A 320 -0.89 7.29 -13.62
C GLU A 320 -1.12 7.07 -15.13
N TRP A 321 -0.65 5.96 -15.68
CA TRP A 321 -0.97 5.57 -17.05
C TRP A 321 -2.49 5.40 -17.22
N ALA A 322 -3.13 4.60 -16.38
CA ALA A 322 -4.58 4.40 -16.42
C ALA A 322 -5.34 5.72 -16.19
N ASP A 323 -4.86 6.53 -15.26
CA ASP A 323 -5.47 7.82 -14.88
C ASP A 323 -5.46 8.81 -16.05
N ASN A 324 -4.38 8.82 -16.84
CA ASN A 324 -4.23 9.71 -17.99
C ASN A 324 -4.89 9.17 -19.26
N LYS A 325 -4.89 7.85 -19.44
CA LYS A 325 -5.25 7.21 -20.72
C LYS A 325 -6.67 6.68 -20.76
N SER A 326 -7.25 6.23 -19.65
CA SER A 326 -8.59 5.64 -19.70
C SER A 326 -9.63 6.63 -20.21
N ARG A 327 -10.47 6.16 -21.11
CA ARG A 327 -11.64 6.86 -21.66
C ARG A 327 -12.92 6.04 -21.47
N ILE A 328 -12.89 4.99 -20.66
CA ILE A 328 -14.01 4.04 -20.49
C ILE A 328 -15.32 4.76 -20.17
N ARG A 329 -15.31 5.68 -19.20
CA ARG A 329 -16.51 6.44 -18.83
C ARG A 329 -17.05 7.29 -19.98
N GLU A 330 -16.17 7.89 -20.79
CA GLU A 330 -16.57 8.68 -21.97
C GLU A 330 -17.19 7.78 -23.04
N VAL A 331 -16.60 6.60 -23.28
CA VAL A 331 -17.15 5.59 -24.20
C VAL A 331 -18.56 5.17 -23.74
N VAL A 332 -18.75 4.86 -22.46
CA VAL A 332 -20.07 4.47 -21.91
C VAL A 332 -21.10 5.59 -22.09
N LEU A 333 -20.73 6.86 -21.87
CA LEU A 333 -21.63 8.00 -22.06
C LEU A 333 -22.02 8.23 -23.53
N ASN A 334 -21.12 7.92 -24.47
CA ASN A 334 -21.34 8.11 -25.90
C ASN A 334 -22.07 6.92 -26.55
N ALA A 335 -21.93 5.71 -26.01
CA ALA A 335 -22.54 4.47 -26.47
C ALA A 335 -24.06 4.39 -26.12
N LYS A 336 -24.84 5.37 -26.56
CA LYS A 336 -26.29 5.47 -26.29
C LYS A 336 -27.02 4.28 -26.90
N GLY A 337 -27.33 3.28 -26.06
CA GLY A 337 -28.03 2.05 -26.44
C GLY A 337 -27.31 0.77 -26.04
N ASN A 338 -26.01 0.83 -25.74
CA ASN A 338 -25.27 -0.33 -25.25
C ASN A 338 -25.53 -0.55 -23.75
N LYS A 339 -26.65 -1.22 -23.46
CA LYS A 339 -27.08 -1.52 -22.08
C LYS A 339 -26.11 -2.44 -21.35
N ARG A 340 -25.41 -3.31 -22.08
CA ARG A 340 -24.43 -4.25 -21.52
C ARG A 340 -23.21 -3.50 -21.00
N LEU A 341 -22.61 -2.65 -21.83
CA LEU A 341 -21.49 -1.80 -21.46
C LEU A 341 -21.82 -0.87 -20.28
N LEU A 342 -22.99 -0.21 -20.33
CA LEU A 342 -23.48 0.61 -19.22
C LEU A 342 -23.64 -0.20 -17.93
N GLY A 343 -24.24 -1.38 -18.03
CA GLY A 343 -24.45 -2.29 -16.88
C GLY A 343 -23.13 -2.72 -16.25
N ALA A 344 -22.16 -3.15 -17.06
CA ALA A 344 -20.85 -3.60 -16.60
C ALA A 344 -20.05 -2.46 -15.94
N TYR A 345 -20.04 -1.27 -16.54
CA TYR A 345 -19.41 -0.08 -15.95
C TYR A 345 -20.04 0.29 -14.60
N ASN A 346 -21.37 0.42 -14.54
CA ASN A 346 -22.06 0.78 -13.30
C ASN A 346 -21.87 -0.30 -12.23
N ALA A 347 -21.86 -1.57 -12.59
CA ALA A 347 -21.63 -2.67 -11.65
C ALA A 347 -20.27 -2.53 -10.95
N LEU A 348 -19.19 -2.22 -11.70
CA LEU A 348 -17.87 -1.98 -11.11
C LEU A 348 -17.83 -0.72 -10.24
N VAL A 349 -18.43 0.39 -10.66
CA VAL A 349 -18.52 1.60 -9.83
C VAL A 349 -19.25 1.31 -8.50
N LEU A 350 -20.33 0.51 -8.54
CA LEU A 350 -21.03 0.05 -7.35
C LEU A 350 -20.13 -0.81 -6.44
N GLN A 351 -19.30 -1.70 -6.99
CA GLN A 351 -18.36 -2.48 -6.18
C GLN A 351 -17.29 -1.62 -5.50
N VAL A 352 -16.79 -0.58 -6.17
CA VAL A 352 -15.89 0.41 -5.53
C VAL A 352 -16.61 1.11 -4.38
N GLY A 353 -17.85 1.55 -4.60
CA GLY A 353 -18.66 2.19 -3.55
C GLY A 353 -18.95 1.27 -2.37
N GLN A 354 -19.28 0.00 -2.62
CA GLN A 354 -19.54 -1.00 -1.57
C GLN A 354 -18.29 -1.34 -0.74
N TRP A 355 -17.12 -1.40 -1.39
CA TRP A 355 -15.84 -1.52 -0.69
C TRP A 355 -15.62 -0.32 0.25
N GLU A 356 -15.81 0.91 -0.25
CA GLU A 356 -15.64 2.13 0.54
C GLU A 356 -16.61 2.18 1.73
N GLU A 357 -17.85 1.74 1.52
CA GLU A 357 -18.84 1.64 2.58
C GLU A 357 -18.44 0.62 3.66
N GLU A 358 -18.02 -0.59 3.29
CA GLU A 358 -17.58 -1.61 4.26
C GLU A 358 -16.30 -1.17 4.99
N HIS A 359 -15.36 -0.55 4.29
CA HIS A 359 -14.18 0.05 4.91
C HIS A 359 -14.58 1.14 5.91
N ASN A 360 -15.54 2.00 5.59
CA ASN A 360 -16.04 3.02 6.51
C ASN A 360 -16.67 2.41 7.77
N ARG A 361 -17.42 1.31 7.64
CA ARG A 361 -17.94 0.57 8.80
C ARG A 361 -16.83 0.05 9.70
N LEU A 362 -15.76 -0.50 9.12
CA LEU A 362 -14.58 -0.91 9.88
C LEU A 362 -13.90 0.28 10.57
N VAL A 363 -13.73 1.41 9.89
CA VAL A 363 -13.16 2.62 10.49
C VAL A 363 -14.01 3.15 11.66
N LEU A 364 -15.34 3.12 11.53
CA LEU A 364 -16.24 3.51 12.62
C LEU A 364 -16.09 2.60 13.84
N GLU A 365 -15.91 1.30 13.64
CA GLU A 365 -15.76 0.31 14.70
C GLU A 365 -14.35 0.33 15.32
N PHE A 366 -13.30 0.27 14.50
CA PHE A 366 -11.90 0.13 14.91
C PHE A 366 -11.24 1.44 15.32
N ILE A 367 -11.82 2.60 15.00
CA ILE A 367 -11.24 3.91 15.31
C ILE A 367 -12.24 4.80 16.05
N LYS A 368 -13.39 5.12 15.44
CA LYS A 368 -14.29 6.16 15.98
C LYS A 368 -14.99 5.72 17.27
N SER A 369 -15.42 4.46 17.34
CA SER A 369 -16.18 3.90 18.48
C SER A 369 -15.28 3.43 19.65
N GLN A 370 -13.97 3.53 19.50
CA GLN A 370 -13.03 3.11 20.54
C GLN A 370 -12.97 4.11 21.70
N SER A 371 -12.59 3.64 22.89
CA SER A 371 -12.40 4.51 24.04
C SER A 371 -11.30 5.54 23.75
N GLY A 372 -11.66 6.82 23.74
CA GLY A 372 -10.78 7.92 23.32
C GLY A 372 -10.91 8.31 21.84
N GLY A 373 -11.95 7.81 21.14
CA GLY A 373 -12.19 7.90 19.70
C GLY A 373 -11.61 9.10 18.97
N GLU A 374 -11.04 8.84 17.79
CA GLU A 374 -10.27 9.82 17.05
C GLU A 374 -10.95 10.30 15.76
N SER A 375 -10.59 11.51 15.37
CA SER A 375 -11.08 12.17 14.16
C SER A 375 -10.15 11.97 12.96
N HIS A 376 -9.00 11.32 13.11
CA HIS A 376 -7.99 11.18 12.06
C HIS A 376 -7.50 9.73 11.89
N GLY A 377 -7.22 9.36 10.64
CA GLY A 377 -6.51 8.13 10.28
C GLY A 377 -4.99 8.28 10.41
N THR A 378 -4.26 7.17 10.25
CA THR A 378 -2.78 7.12 10.33
C THR A 378 -2.09 7.81 9.16
N GLY A 379 -2.80 8.00 8.04
CA GLY A 379 -2.40 8.91 6.97
C GLY A 379 -2.65 10.39 7.28
N THR A 380 -3.04 10.75 8.50
CA THR A 380 -3.39 12.13 8.92
C THR A 380 -4.62 12.74 8.23
N THR A 381 -5.45 11.93 7.56
CA THR A 381 -6.74 12.41 7.03
C THR A 381 -7.83 12.44 8.08
N PRO A 382 -8.69 13.47 8.08
CA PRO A 382 -9.93 13.46 8.85
C PRO A 382 -10.83 12.31 8.42
N LEU A 383 -11.46 11.59 9.34
CA LEU A 383 -12.36 10.47 9.02
C LEU A 383 -13.52 10.85 8.06
N PRO A 384 -14.15 12.05 8.16
CA PRO A 384 -15.18 12.47 7.20
C PRO A 384 -14.70 12.57 5.75
N TRP A 385 -13.39 12.58 5.50
CA TRP A 385 -12.85 12.52 4.14
C TRP A 385 -13.30 11.23 3.42
N LEU A 386 -13.48 10.12 4.14
CA LEU A 386 -13.90 8.86 3.54
C LEU A 386 -15.33 8.91 2.99
N ASP A 387 -16.24 9.61 3.66
CA ASP A 387 -17.61 9.80 3.17
C ASP A 387 -17.60 10.61 1.87
N LYS A 388 -16.76 11.64 1.79
CA LYS A 388 -16.59 12.46 0.58
C LYS A 388 -16.01 11.66 -0.60
N ILE A 389 -15.09 10.74 -0.32
CA ILE A 389 -14.55 9.82 -1.32
C ILE A 389 -15.67 8.91 -1.87
N HIS A 390 -16.49 8.36 -0.97
CA HIS A 390 -17.63 7.51 -1.34
C HIS A 390 -18.69 8.27 -2.16
N GLU A 391 -19.10 9.46 -1.73
CA GLU A 391 -20.05 10.30 -2.47
C GLU A 391 -19.55 10.60 -3.89
N GLN A 392 -18.25 10.91 -4.03
CA GLN A 392 -17.64 11.16 -5.34
C GLN A 392 -17.62 9.91 -6.20
N THR A 393 -17.26 8.74 -5.66
CA THR A 393 -17.37 7.46 -6.37
C THR A 393 -18.79 7.24 -6.89
N MET A 394 -19.79 7.37 -6.02
CA MET A 394 -21.19 7.12 -6.38
C MET A 394 -21.74 8.12 -7.40
N SER A 395 -21.21 9.35 -7.45
CA SER A 395 -21.56 10.34 -8.49
C SER A 395 -21.13 9.94 -9.91
N HIS A 396 -20.29 8.92 -10.06
CA HIS A 396 -19.85 8.42 -11.37
C HIS A 396 -20.77 7.37 -11.98
N ILE A 397 -21.82 6.94 -11.25
CA ILE A 397 -22.91 6.11 -11.81
C ILE A 397 -23.60 6.88 -12.94
N ILE A 398 -23.84 6.18 -14.05
CA ILE A 398 -24.51 6.74 -15.23
C ILE A 398 -25.96 6.26 -15.22
N PHE A 399 -26.90 7.20 -15.24
CA PHE A 399 -28.32 6.90 -15.42
C PHE A 399 -28.63 6.82 -16.92
N GLY A 400 -29.20 5.68 -17.35
CA GLY A 400 -29.48 5.36 -18.75
C GLY A 400 -30.79 5.91 -19.29
#